data_AF-A0A7Y0D5P1-F1
#
_entry.id   AF-A0A7Y0D5P1-F1
#
_cell.length_a   1.000
_cell.length_b   1.000
_cell.length_c   1.000
_cell.angle_alpha   90.00
_cell.angle_beta   90.00
_cell.angle_gamma   90.00
#
_symmetry.space_group_name_H-M   'P 1'
#
loop_
_entity.id
_entity.type
_entity.pdbx_description
1 polymer ?
#
loop_
_entity_poly.entity_id
_entity_poly.type
_entity_poly.pdbx_seq_one_letter_code
_entity_poly.pdbx_strand_id
1 'polypeptide(L)'
;MKAKDFEQHFDESVDITGSLDLSKAKRVLQQQKRVNVDFPTWMIESLDREASKLGVTRQSIIKVWLAERLEASASNSSFQRMRTDAAHR
;
A
#
# COMPACT_ATOMS: atom_id res chain seq x y z
N MET A 1 31.58 7.26 -0.88
CA MET A 1 32.10 6.18 -1.76
C MET A 1 31.67 6.44 -3.20
N LYS A 2 32.32 5.84 -4.20
CA LYS A 2 31.86 5.92 -5.59
C LYS A 2 30.71 4.91 -5.80
N ALA A 3 29.89 5.14 -6.83
CA ALA A 3 28.73 4.30 -7.11
C ALA A 3 29.09 2.82 -7.35
N LYS A 4 30.19 2.54 -8.08
CA LYS A 4 30.65 1.17 -8.34
C LYS A 4 31.01 0.42 -7.07
N ASP A 5 31.69 1.09 -6.14
CA ASP A 5 32.08 0.50 -4.86
C ASP A 5 30.83 0.26 -3.99
N PHE A 6 29.84 1.14 -4.06
CA PHE A 6 28.57 0.98 -3.32
C PHE A 6 27.80 -0.24 -3.80
N GLU A 7 27.69 -0.40 -5.12
CA GLU A 7 26.99 -1.51 -5.76
C GLU A 7 27.65 -2.85 -5.44
N GLN A 8 28.99 -2.91 -5.54
CA GLN A 8 29.75 -4.10 -5.13
C GLN A 8 29.52 -4.47 -3.66
N HIS A 9 29.63 -3.50 -2.74
CA HIS A 9 29.42 -3.76 -1.31
C HIS A 9 27.98 -4.21 -1.00
N PHE A 10 26.99 -3.67 -1.74
CA PHE A 10 25.60 -4.10 -1.61
C PHE A 10 25.41 -5.55 -2.04
N ASP A 11 25.96 -5.94 -3.21
CA ASP A 11 25.86 -7.31 -3.73
C ASP A 11 26.60 -8.32 -2.84
N GLU A 12 27.72 -7.91 -2.24
CA GLU A 12 28.49 -8.71 -1.29
C GLU A 12 27.85 -8.78 0.11
N SER A 13 26.65 -8.22 0.31
CA SER A 13 25.95 -8.16 1.60
C SER A 13 26.76 -7.49 2.72
N VAL A 14 27.68 -6.59 2.34
CA VAL A 14 28.47 -5.80 3.28
C VAL A 14 27.58 -4.69 3.86
N ASP A 15 27.78 -4.35 5.14
CA ASP A 15 27.06 -3.25 5.76
C ASP A 15 27.45 -1.91 5.12
N ILE A 16 26.54 -1.35 4.34
CA ILE A 16 26.67 -0.05 3.66
C ILE A 16 25.98 1.08 4.43
N THR A 17 25.41 0.83 5.62
CA THR A 17 24.58 1.79 6.35
C THR A 17 25.33 3.09 6.65
N GLY A 18 26.63 3.02 6.95
CA GLY A 18 27.47 4.19 7.19
C GLY A 18 27.68 5.09 5.97
N SER A 19 27.36 4.61 4.77
CA SER A 19 27.45 5.36 3.51
C SER A 19 26.11 5.98 3.09
N LEU A 20 25.02 5.70 3.81
CA LEU A 20 23.68 6.22 3.52
C LEU A 20 23.43 7.53 4.27
N ASP A 21 22.92 8.55 3.57
CA ASP A 21 22.36 9.74 4.22
C ASP A 21 20.96 9.42 4.75
N LEU A 22 20.89 9.06 6.03
CA LEU A 22 19.64 8.72 6.70
C LEU A 22 18.86 9.95 7.20
N SER A 23 19.39 11.17 7.05
CA SER A 23 18.72 12.39 7.55
C SER A 23 17.33 12.61 6.95
N LYS A 24 17.09 12.07 5.75
CA LYS A 24 15.81 12.11 5.02
C LYS A 24 15.15 10.73 4.89
N ALA A 25 15.69 9.70 5.55
CA ALA A 25 15.11 8.36 5.50
C ALA A 25 13.70 8.40 6.09
N LYS A 26 12.72 7.98 5.29
CA LYS A 26 11.33 7.87 5.73
C LYS A 26 10.78 6.52 5.33
N ARG A 27 10.00 5.90 6.21
CA ARG A 27 9.19 4.76 5.83
C ARG A 27 7.99 5.27 5.05
N VAL A 28 8.06 5.14 3.73
CA VAL A 28 6.92 5.38 2.84
C VAL A 28 5.72 4.54 3.29
N LEU A 29 4.51 5.08 3.13
CA LEU A 29 3.24 4.45 3.54
C LEU A 29 2.99 4.29 5.05
N GLN A 30 3.85 4.84 5.92
CA GLN A 30 3.62 4.80 7.38
C GLN A 30 2.93 6.04 7.95
N GLN A 31 2.88 7.14 7.19
CA GLN A 31 2.15 8.33 7.60
C GLN A 31 0.64 8.07 7.53
N GLN A 32 -0.01 8.03 8.69
CA GLN A 32 -1.46 7.91 8.79
C GLN A 32 -2.10 9.29 8.71
N LYS A 33 -3.10 9.45 7.85
CA LYS A 33 -3.92 10.66 7.77
C LYS A 33 -5.35 10.32 8.19
N ARG A 34 -5.89 11.06 9.16
CA ARG A 34 -7.30 10.91 9.57
C ARG A 34 -8.21 11.54 8.53
N VAL A 35 -9.26 10.83 8.17
CA VAL A 35 -10.32 11.27 7.26
C VAL A 35 -11.66 11.03 7.94
N ASN A 36 -12.57 12.01 7.86
CA ASN A 36 -13.94 11.88 8.36
C ASN A 36 -14.85 11.55 7.18
N VAL A 37 -15.75 10.60 7.37
CA VAL A 37 -16.70 10.14 6.35
C VAL A 37 -18.03 9.84 7.04
N ASP A 38 -19.11 10.34 6.48
CA ASP A 38 -20.47 10.02 6.93
C ASP A 38 -20.98 8.78 6.19
N PHE A 39 -21.65 7.90 6.93
CA PHE A 39 -22.21 6.66 6.39
C PHE A 39 -23.71 6.58 6.72
N PRO A 40 -24.56 6.11 5.79
CA PRO A 40 -25.94 5.80 6.09
C PRO A 40 -26.05 4.75 7.20
N THR A 41 -27.09 4.83 8.03
CA THR A 41 -27.31 3.93 9.18
C THR A 41 -27.26 2.45 8.78
N TRP A 42 -27.95 2.08 7.69
CA TRP A 42 -27.98 0.69 7.20
C TRP A 42 -26.59 0.13 6.89
N MET A 43 -25.67 1.00 6.44
CA MET A 43 -24.30 0.60 6.10
C MET A 43 -23.49 0.38 7.37
N ILE A 44 -23.65 1.24 8.38
CA ILE A 44 -23.00 1.09 9.69
C ILE A 44 -23.44 -0.22 10.35
N GLU A 45 -24.74 -0.50 10.38
CA GLU A 45 -25.29 -1.74 10.93
C GLU A 45 -24.74 -2.98 10.23
N SER A 46 -24.64 -2.93 8.90
CA SER A 46 -24.04 -4.01 8.11
C SER A 46 -22.56 -4.22 8.44
N LEU A 47 -21.78 -3.13 8.55
CA LEU A 47 -20.37 -3.17 8.91
C LEU A 47 -20.15 -3.73 10.32
N ASP A 48 -20.98 -3.33 11.29
CA ASP A 48 -20.90 -3.81 12.67
C ASP A 48 -21.17 -5.31 12.78
N ARG A 49 -22.15 -5.81 12.03
CA ARG A 49 -22.47 -7.23 11.99
C ARG A 49 -21.28 -8.04 11.48
N GLU A 50 -20.63 -7.60 10.40
CA GLU A 50 -19.47 -8.30 9.85
C GLU A 50 -18.24 -8.19 10.76
N ALA A 51 -17.98 -7.00 11.31
CA ALA A 51 -16.89 -6.81 12.27
C ALA A 51 -17.04 -7.71 13.49
N SER A 52 -18.27 -7.84 14.02
CA SER A 52 -18.60 -8.69 15.17
C SER A 52 -18.37 -10.17 14.88
N LYS A 53 -18.77 -10.66 13.69
CA LYS A 53 -18.54 -12.06 13.27
C LYS A 53 -17.06 -12.43 13.25
N LEU A 54 -16.21 -11.47 12.84
CA LEU A 54 -14.77 -11.66 12.71
C LEU A 54 -14.01 -11.29 14.01
N GLY A 55 -14.70 -10.79 15.04
CA GLY A 55 -14.08 -10.35 16.29
C GLY A 55 -13.15 -9.15 16.12
N VAL A 56 -13.42 -8.28 15.14
CA VAL A 56 -12.60 -7.09 14.84
C VAL A 56 -13.39 -5.80 15.00
N THR A 57 -12.71 -4.66 14.95
CA THR A 57 -13.37 -3.35 14.96
C THR A 57 -13.96 -2.99 13.59
N ARG A 58 -14.98 -2.13 13.58
CA ARG A 58 -15.52 -1.53 12.35
C ARG A 58 -14.44 -0.86 11.49
N GLN A 59 -13.47 -0.19 12.12
CA GLN A 59 -12.36 0.47 11.41
C GLN A 59 -11.46 -0.55 10.70
N SER A 60 -11.23 -1.72 11.31
CA SER A 60 -10.45 -2.79 10.71
C SER A 60 -11.13 -3.35 9.45
N ILE A 61 -12.45 -3.61 9.51
CA ILE A 61 -13.17 -4.15 8.34
C ILE A 61 -13.23 -3.13 7.19
N ILE A 62 -13.46 -1.85 7.50
CA ILE A 62 -13.43 -0.77 6.51
C ILE A 62 -12.06 -0.72 5.82
N LYS A 63 -10.97 -0.81 6.59
CA LYS A 63 -9.61 -0.76 6.05
C LYS A 63 -9.32 -1.92 5.11
N VAL A 64 -9.69 -3.14 5.48
CA VAL A 64 -9.44 -4.34 4.66
C VAL A 64 -10.21 -4.26 3.36
N TRP A 65 -11.52 -4.03 3.41
CA TRP A 65 -12.35 -3.96 2.20
C TRP A 65 -11.96 -2.82 1.27
N LEU A 66 -11.57 -1.67 1.82
CA LEU A 66 -11.07 -0.55 1.02
C LEU A 66 -9.75 -0.92 0.32
N ALA A 67 -8.82 -1.59 1.02
CA ALA A 67 -7.57 -2.06 0.43
C ALA A 67 -7.82 -3.07 -0.69
N GLU A 68 -8.65 -4.09 -0.45
CA GLU A 68 -9.03 -5.10 -1.46
C GLU A 68 -9.64 -4.45 -2.71
N ARG A 69 -10.53 -3.46 -2.53
CA ARG A 69 -11.16 -2.77 -3.66
C ARG A 69 -10.18 -1.92 -4.45
N LEU A 70 -9.22 -1.28 -3.77
CA LEU A 70 -8.17 -0.47 -4.41
C LEU A 70 -7.19 -1.36 -5.18
N GLU A 71 -6.78 -2.50 -4.62
CA GLU A 71 -5.92 -3.48 -5.28
C GLU A 71 -6.59 -4.09 -6.51
N ALA A 72 -7.87 -4.47 -6.40
CA ALA A 72 -8.67 -4.96 -7.53
C ALA A 72 -8.79 -3.92 -8.65
N SER A 73 -8.90 -2.63 -8.30
CA SER A 73 -8.98 -1.55 -9.28
C SER A 73 -7.63 -1.25 -9.94
N ALA A 74 -6.54 -1.29 -9.17
CA ALA A 74 -5.19 -1.08 -9.67
C ALA A 74 -4.80 -2.19 -10.66
N SER A 75 -5.06 -3.45 -10.30
CA SER A 75 -4.83 -4.61 -11.17
C SER A 75 -5.65 -4.53 -12.46
N ASN A 76 -6.95 -4.21 -12.39
CA ASN A 76 -7.77 -4.02 -13.59
C ASN A 76 -7.26 -2.90 -14.51
N SER A 77 -6.75 -1.81 -13.92
CA SER A 77 -6.20 -0.68 -14.67
C SER A 77 -4.90 -1.05 -15.39
N SER A 78 -4.04 -1.87 -14.79
CA SER A 78 -2.86 -2.42 -15.47
C SER A 78 -3.22 -3.36 -16.61
N PHE A 79 -4.25 -4.20 -16.44
CA PHE A 79 -4.73 -5.08 -17.52
C PHE A 79 -5.33 -4.31 -18.70
N GLN A 80 -6.03 -3.20 -18.46
CA GLN A 80 -6.54 -2.34 -19.54
C GLN A 80 -5.42 -1.65 -20.32
N ARG A 81 -4.38 -1.18 -19.63
CA ARG A 81 -3.24 -0.49 -20.25
C ARG A 81 -2.39 -1.41 -21.14
N MET A 82 -2.18 -2.67 -20.72
CA MET A 82 -1.48 -3.65 -21.56
C MET A 82 -2.24 -4.02 -22.84
N ARG A 83 -3.58 -4.03 -22.80
CA ARG A 83 -4.40 -4.34 -23.99
C ARG A 83 -4.42 -3.20 -25.01
N THR A 84 -4.37 -1.95 -24.56
CA THR A 84 -4.29 -0.80 -25.47
C THR A 84 -2.92 -0.72 -26.16
N ASP A 85 -1.83 -1.06 -25.46
CA ASP A 85 -0.48 -1.04 -26.04
C ASP A 85 -0.25 -2.21 -27.01
N ALA A 86 -0.90 -3.36 -26.79
CA ALA A 86 -0.85 -4.50 -27.70
C ALA A 86 -1.72 -4.33 -28.96
N ALA A 87 -2.75 -3.48 -28.93
CA ALA A 87 -3.61 -3.18 -30.06
C ALA A 87 -3.06 -2.06 -30.97
N HIS A 88 -1.98 -1.39 -30.55
CA HIS A 88 -1.29 -0.33 -31.30
C HIS A 88 0.07 -0.78 -31.87
N ARG A 89 0.33 -2.10 -31.92
CA ARG A 89 1.40 -2.73 -32.70
C ARG A 89 0.79 -3.61 -33.78
#